data_AF-A0A846MBV5-F1
#
_entry.id   AF-A0A846MBV5-F1
#
_cell.length_a   1.000
_cell.length_b   1.000
_cell.length_c   1.000
_cell.angle_alpha   90.00
_cell.angle_beta   90.00
_cell.angle_gamma   90.00
#
_symmetry.space_group_name_H-M   'P 1'
#
loop_
_entity.id
_entity.type
_entity.pdbx_description
1 polymer ?
#
loop_
_entity_poly.entity_id
_entity_poly.type
_entity_poly.pdbx_seq_one_letter_code
_entity_poly.pdbx_strand_id
1 'polypeptide(L)'
;MMHAMDMNRRMLMQHLLALAGVSVLPGGAEALAAAVEGGTRQLNPAHYALLVAVADTIIPKTDTSGAVEVGAPQVVDAVLGSWASPARRAELTAALDRIDALGKASGGGGFASLSPAKRFELLAAHDAAALNPPAVVPVDSTTVLADPQQGKAEQKSSQSGSLIQGAQLADPAYAKLKELIVVAFYFSESALTHDLRYEHSPGEWKPSIPVTPDTRAEGGVALL
;
A
#
# COMPACT_ATOMS: atom_id res chain seq x y z
N MET A 1 -7.11 45.80 13.32
CA MET A 1 -7.26 45.11 12.03
C MET A 1 -5.95 44.37 11.76
N MET A 2 -5.92 43.05 11.95
CA MET A 2 -4.73 42.23 11.69
C MET A 2 -4.61 41.99 10.18
N HIS A 3 -3.47 42.39 9.61
CA HIS A 3 -3.06 42.08 8.25
C HIS A 3 -2.96 40.56 8.09
N ALA A 4 -3.75 39.98 7.19
CA ALA A 4 -3.59 38.60 6.76
C ALA A 4 -2.24 38.45 6.05
N MET A 5 -1.52 37.37 6.37
CA MET A 5 -0.26 36.98 5.73
C MET A 5 -0.38 36.94 4.20
N ASP A 6 0.32 37.85 3.53
CA ASP A 6 0.62 37.73 2.10
C ASP A 6 1.54 36.52 1.87
N MET A 7 0.93 35.41 1.44
CA MET A 7 1.62 34.16 1.12
C MET A 7 2.43 34.33 -0.19
N ASN A 8 3.75 34.42 -0.09
CA ASN A 8 4.65 34.61 -1.24
C ASN A 8 4.73 33.33 -2.12
N ARG A 9 3.88 33.25 -3.15
CA ARG A 9 3.85 32.18 -4.17
C ARG A 9 5.21 31.82 -4.80
N ARG A 10 6.14 32.79 -4.87
CA ARG A 10 7.49 32.56 -5.40
C ARG A 10 8.39 31.83 -4.41
N MET A 11 8.21 32.12 -3.13
CA MET A 11 8.93 31.43 -2.06
C MET A 11 8.45 29.97 -1.99
N LEU A 12 7.16 29.72 -2.15
CA LEU A 12 6.60 28.36 -2.28
C LEU A 12 7.22 27.60 -3.47
N MET A 13 7.26 28.21 -4.65
CA MET A 13 7.86 27.59 -5.84
C MET A 13 9.37 27.34 -5.71
N GLN A 14 10.10 28.23 -5.03
CA GLN A 14 11.53 28.06 -4.77
C GLN A 14 11.80 26.89 -3.82
N HIS A 15 10.97 26.71 -2.78
CA HIS A 15 11.07 25.57 -1.88
C HIS A 15 10.67 24.25 -2.57
N LEU A 16 9.65 24.27 -3.44
CA LEU A 16 9.27 23.09 -4.24
C LEU A 16 10.38 22.66 -5.22
N LEU A 17 11.06 23.62 -5.85
CA LEU A 17 12.19 23.31 -6.75
C LEU A 17 13.41 22.76 -5.98
N ALA A 18 13.62 23.21 -4.74
CA ALA A 18 14.68 22.70 -3.87
C ALA A 18 14.43 21.26 -3.41
N LEU A 19 13.17 20.84 -3.24
CA LEU A 19 12.81 19.45 -2.90
C LEU A 19 13.16 18.46 -4.01
N ALA A 20 13.01 18.85 -5.28
CA ALA A 20 13.21 17.95 -6.42
C ALA A 20 14.68 17.49 -6.59
N GLY A 21 15.64 18.21 -6.02
CA GLY A 21 17.07 17.88 -6.11
C GLY A 21 17.60 16.92 -5.05
N VAL A 22 16.83 16.63 -3.99
CA VAL A 22 17.31 15.93 -2.79
C VAL A 22 17.16 14.40 -2.90
N SER A 23 16.42 13.88 -3.87
CA SER A 23 16.14 12.44 -4.04
C SER A 23 17.36 11.60 -4.46
N VAL A 24 18.46 12.21 -4.90
CA VAL A 24 19.63 11.50 -5.44
C VAL A 24 20.70 11.18 -4.39
N LEU A 25 20.59 11.71 -3.17
CA LEU A 25 21.57 11.48 -2.10
C LEU A 25 21.14 10.34 -1.14
N PRO A 26 22.08 9.58 -0.57
CA PRO A 26 21.77 8.74 0.59
C PRO A 26 21.21 9.61 1.72
N GLY A 27 20.01 9.28 2.22
CA GLY A 27 19.23 10.11 3.15
C GLY A 27 18.19 11.03 2.47
N GLY A 28 18.07 11.01 1.14
CA GLY A 28 17.09 11.82 0.39
C GLY A 28 15.63 11.52 0.76
N ALA A 29 15.31 10.29 1.16
CA ALA A 29 14.00 9.93 1.69
C ALA A 29 13.72 10.54 3.08
N GLU A 30 14.76 10.69 3.92
CA GLU A 30 14.67 11.30 5.26
C GLU A 30 14.58 12.82 5.17
N ALA A 31 15.27 13.42 4.20
CA ALA A 31 15.17 14.84 3.90
C ALA A 31 13.86 15.20 3.20
N LEU A 32 13.36 14.38 2.27
CA LEU A 32 12.01 14.50 1.72
C LEU A 32 10.96 14.35 2.82
N ALA A 33 11.18 13.42 3.75
CA ALA A 33 10.36 13.27 4.93
C ALA A 33 10.36 14.53 5.81
N ALA A 34 11.51 15.13 6.08
CA ALA A 34 11.60 16.37 6.85
C ALA A 34 10.97 17.58 6.13
N ALA A 35 10.96 17.59 4.79
CA ALA A 35 10.52 18.73 4.00
C ALA A 35 9.00 18.79 3.73
N VAL A 36 8.25 17.73 4.06
CA VAL A 36 6.79 17.76 4.10
C VAL A 36 6.36 18.38 5.45
N GLU A 37 6.56 19.69 5.61
CA GLU A 37 5.99 20.43 6.74
C GLU A 37 4.53 20.82 6.47
N GLY A 38 3.62 20.43 7.37
CA GLY A 38 2.23 20.91 7.36
C GLY A 38 1.19 19.94 7.93
N GLY A 39 1.51 18.65 8.08
CA GLY A 39 0.63 17.64 8.69
C GLY A 39 1.23 17.06 9.97
N THR A 40 0.39 16.68 10.93
CA THR A 40 0.82 15.88 12.09
C THR A 40 1.23 14.49 11.62
N ARG A 41 2.53 14.28 11.45
CA ARG A 41 3.11 12.99 11.09
C ARG A 41 2.83 11.95 12.18
N GLN A 42 2.38 10.76 11.79
CA GLN A 42 1.95 9.70 12.73
C GLN A 42 3.04 8.65 12.90
N LEU A 43 3.71 8.29 11.82
CA LEU A 43 4.88 7.43 11.82
C LEU A 43 6.11 8.21 12.28
N ASN A 44 7.03 7.53 12.98
CA ASN A 44 8.33 8.12 13.22
C ASN A 44 9.10 8.33 11.89
N PRO A 45 10.16 9.15 11.86
CA PRO A 45 10.90 9.44 10.64
C PRO A 45 11.43 8.21 9.90
N ALA A 46 11.89 7.18 10.62
CA ALA A 46 12.43 5.95 10.02
C ALA A 46 11.34 5.12 9.34
N HIS A 47 10.20 4.90 10.00
CA HIS A 47 9.06 4.19 9.40
C HIS A 47 8.47 4.94 8.22
N TYR A 48 8.43 6.26 8.28
CA TYR A 48 7.96 7.04 7.15
C TYR A 48 8.92 6.97 5.95
N ALA A 49 10.24 7.08 6.17
CA ALA A 49 11.23 6.92 5.10
C ALA A 49 11.14 5.53 4.46
N LEU A 50 10.86 4.51 5.27
CA LEU A 50 10.60 3.15 4.81
C LEU A 50 9.29 3.05 4.02
N LEU A 51 8.20 3.66 4.48
CA LEU A 51 6.94 3.74 3.74
C LEU A 51 7.14 4.39 2.37
N VAL A 52 7.91 5.47 2.30
CA VAL A 52 8.28 6.13 1.03
C VAL A 52 9.04 5.16 0.12
N ALA A 53 10.05 4.47 0.63
CA ALA A 53 10.82 3.52 -0.16
C ALA A 53 9.98 2.33 -0.65
N VAL A 54 9.06 1.83 0.18
CA VAL A 54 8.12 0.76 -0.17
C VAL A 54 7.14 1.25 -1.23
N ALA A 55 6.55 2.43 -1.07
CA ALA A 55 5.62 3.01 -2.04
C ALA A 55 6.28 3.25 -3.40
N ASP A 56 7.50 3.79 -3.41
CA ASP A 56 8.32 3.96 -4.62
C ASP A 56 8.65 2.63 -5.30
N THR A 57 8.81 1.56 -4.53
CA THR A 57 9.07 0.22 -5.08
C THR A 57 7.80 -0.42 -5.66
N ILE A 58 6.63 -0.19 -5.05
CA ILE A 58 5.34 -0.75 -5.52
C ILE A 58 4.86 -0.01 -6.78
N ILE A 59 4.93 1.31 -6.80
CA ILE A 59 4.49 2.16 -7.92
C ILE A 59 5.61 3.17 -8.20
N PRO A 60 6.68 2.74 -8.90
CA PRO A 60 7.77 3.62 -9.27
C PRO A 60 7.33 4.66 -10.27
N LYS A 61 8.06 5.77 -10.33
CA LYS A 61 7.90 6.73 -11.42
C LYS A 61 8.25 6.08 -12.76
N THR A 62 7.37 6.23 -13.75
CA THR A 62 7.58 5.81 -15.14
C THR A 62 7.30 6.97 -16.08
N ASP A 63 6.58 6.74 -17.18
CA ASP A 63 6.03 7.80 -18.05
C ASP A 63 4.88 8.55 -17.37
N THR A 64 4.29 7.97 -16.32
CA THR A 64 3.30 8.58 -15.42
C THR A 64 3.90 8.82 -14.02
N SER A 65 3.19 9.61 -13.20
CA SER A 65 3.61 9.88 -11.83
C SER A 65 3.66 8.61 -10.98
N GLY A 66 4.69 8.47 -10.14
CA GLY A 66 4.78 7.39 -9.16
C GLY A 66 4.04 7.69 -7.85
N ALA A 67 3.94 6.70 -6.95
CA ALA A 67 3.27 6.85 -5.66
C ALA A 67 3.83 7.98 -4.78
N VAL A 68 5.14 8.19 -4.82
CA VAL A 68 5.79 9.27 -4.05
C VAL A 68 5.44 10.64 -4.61
N GLU A 69 5.36 10.80 -5.94
CA GLU A 69 5.10 12.08 -6.59
C GLU A 69 3.68 12.60 -6.33
N VAL A 70 2.72 11.69 -6.19
CA VAL A 70 1.32 12.03 -5.89
C VAL A 70 1.03 12.15 -4.39
N GLY A 71 2.05 11.94 -3.54
CA GLY A 71 1.89 12.04 -2.09
C GLY A 71 1.17 10.86 -1.43
N ALA A 72 1.17 9.66 -2.04
CA ALA A 72 0.53 8.49 -1.47
C ALA A 72 1.05 8.14 -0.06
N PRO A 73 2.37 8.20 0.26
CA PRO A 73 2.88 7.96 1.62
C PRO A 73 2.27 8.89 2.68
N GLN A 74 2.03 10.16 2.34
CA GLN A 74 1.44 11.17 3.21
C GLN A 74 -0.01 10.83 3.53
N VAL A 75 -0.77 10.39 2.51
CA VAL A 75 -2.16 9.94 2.69
C VAL A 75 -2.21 8.71 3.58
N VAL A 76 -1.33 7.72 3.35
CA VAL A 76 -1.26 6.52 4.18
C VAL A 76 -0.90 6.86 5.64
N ASP A 77 0.08 7.75 5.87
CA ASP A 77 0.43 8.20 7.23
C ASP A 77 -0.74 8.93 7.92
N ALA A 78 -1.48 9.77 7.19
CA ALA A 78 -2.66 10.44 7.73
C ALA A 78 -3.78 9.45 8.11
N VAL A 79 -4.03 8.44 7.27
CA VAL A 79 -5.01 7.35 7.54
C VAL A 79 -4.63 6.56 8.78
N LEU A 80 -3.34 6.31 9.01
CA LEU A 80 -2.86 5.67 10.23
C LEU A 80 -3.17 6.49 11.49
N GLY A 81 -3.22 7.81 11.40
CA GLY A 81 -3.55 8.70 12.51
C GLY A 81 -5.03 8.82 12.79
N SER A 82 -5.84 8.99 11.74
CA SER A 82 -7.25 9.34 11.86
C SER A 82 -8.19 8.14 12.03
N TRP A 83 -7.86 7.00 11.41
CA TRP A 83 -8.79 5.87 11.28
C TRP A 83 -8.27 4.57 11.89
N ALA A 84 -6.96 4.30 11.78
CA ALA A 84 -6.42 3.05 12.27
C ALA A 84 -6.55 2.94 13.80
N SER A 85 -7.15 1.84 14.26
CA SER A 85 -7.10 1.48 15.68
C SER A 85 -5.64 1.29 16.14
N PRO A 86 -5.33 1.42 17.45
CA PRO A 86 -3.97 1.18 17.93
C PRO A 86 -3.41 -0.19 17.53
N ALA A 87 -4.25 -1.23 17.55
CA ALA A 87 -3.90 -2.57 17.10
C ALA A 87 -3.55 -2.59 15.60
N ARG A 88 -4.41 -2.00 14.75
CA ARG A 88 -4.17 -1.92 13.31
C ARG A 88 -2.90 -1.14 12.98
N ARG A 89 -2.64 -0.03 13.69
CA ARG A 89 -1.42 0.76 13.51
C ARG A 89 -0.18 -0.08 13.85
N ALA A 90 -0.21 -0.80 14.95
CA ALA A 90 0.89 -1.69 15.34
C ALA A 90 1.14 -2.80 14.30
N GLU A 91 0.07 -3.41 13.75
CA GLU A 91 0.20 -4.42 12.68
C GLU A 91 0.87 -3.85 11.42
N LEU A 92 0.46 -2.66 10.98
CA LEU A 92 1.00 -2.01 9.78
C LEU A 92 2.45 -1.54 9.98
N THR A 93 2.77 -1.01 11.16
CA THR A 93 4.15 -0.69 11.53
C THR A 93 5.03 -1.95 11.62
N ALA A 94 4.51 -3.05 12.16
CA ALA A 94 5.22 -4.32 12.19
C ALA A 94 5.44 -4.91 10.78
N ALA A 95 4.52 -4.67 9.83
CA ALA A 95 4.74 -5.03 8.43
C ALA A 95 5.89 -4.24 7.81
N LEU A 96 5.98 -2.94 8.10
CA LEU A 96 7.14 -2.13 7.72
C LEU A 96 8.43 -2.69 8.35
N ASP A 97 8.44 -3.00 9.65
CA ASP A 97 9.61 -3.59 10.31
C ASP A 97 10.07 -4.91 9.68
N ARG A 98 9.13 -5.77 9.25
CA ARG A 98 9.46 -7.01 8.52
C ARG A 98 10.15 -6.71 7.19
N ILE A 99 9.68 -5.72 6.43
CA ILE A 99 10.32 -5.31 5.17
C ILE A 99 11.73 -4.77 5.44
N ASP A 100 11.91 -3.95 6.48
CA ASP A 100 13.24 -3.44 6.83
C ASP A 100 14.22 -4.55 7.23
N ALA A 101 13.73 -5.57 7.94
CA ALA A 101 14.50 -6.75 8.29
C ALA A 101 14.98 -7.53 7.06
N LEU A 102 14.18 -7.62 5.99
CA LEU A 102 14.64 -8.20 4.71
C LEU A 102 15.82 -7.41 4.14
N GLY A 103 15.74 -6.08 4.21
CA GLY A 103 16.83 -5.22 3.73
C GLY A 103 18.12 -5.40 4.53
N LYS A 104 18.02 -5.47 5.86
CA LYS A 104 19.16 -5.77 6.75
C LYS A 104 19.74 -7.16 6.50
N ALA A 105 18.89 -8.17 6.34
CA ALA A 105 19.31 -9.54 6.05
C ALA A 105 20.03 -9.68 4.69
N SER A 106 19.72 -8.79 3.74
CA SER A 106 20.40 -8.75 2.44
C SER A 106 21.80 -8.10 2.46
N GLY A 107 22.30 -7.71 3.65
CA GLY A 107 23.62 -7.11 3.84
C GLY A 107 23.67 -5.58 3.72
N GLY A 108 22.51 -4.91 3.64
CA GLY A 108 22.39 -3.45 3.61
C GLY A 108 22.08 -2.82 4.97
N GLY A 109 22.01 -1.49 5.03
CA GLY A 109 21.69 -0.71 6.24
C GLY A 109 20.19 -0.65 6.58
N GLY A 110 19.35 -1.46 5.92
CA GLY A 110 17.88 -1.36 5.95
C GLY A 110 17.29 -1.28 4.55
N PHE A 111 16.01 -1.60 4.39
CA PHE A 111 15.38 -1.70 3.06
C PHE A 111 15.42 -0.36 2.30
N ALA A 112 15.15 0.74 3.01
CA ALA A 112 15.20 2.09 2.44
C ALA A 112 16.61 2.50 1.95
N SER A 113 17.68 1.86 2.43
CA SER A 113 19.06 2.17 2.00
C SER A 113 19.48 1.42 0.74
N LEU A 114 18.71 0.42 0.31
CA LEU A 114 19.05 -0.41 -0.85
C LEU A 114 18.82 0.31 -2.18
N SER A 115 19.49 -0.17 -3.24
CA SER A 115 19.22 0.28 -4.60
C SER A 115 17.81 -0.09 -5.05
N PRO A 116 17.19 0.66 -5.99
CA PRO A 116 15.84 0.36 -6.48
C PRO A 116 15.68 -1.08 -7.00
N ALA A 117 16.68 -1.59 -7.73
CA ALA A 117 16.68 -2.96 -8.22
C ALA A 117 16.66 -4.00 -7.08
N LYS A 118 17.43 -3.76 -6.00
CA LYS A 118 17.46 -4.68 -4.86
C LYS A 118 16.20 -4.58 -3.99
N ARG A 119 15.62 -3.38 -3.87
CA ARG A 119 14.31 -3.20 -3.22
C ARG A 119 13.24 -3.99 -3.96
N PHE A 120 13.19 -3.88 -5.29
CA PHE A 120 12.24 -4.63 -6.12
C PHE A 120 12.41 -6.14 -5.96
N GLU A 121 13.64 -6.65 -6.05
CA GLU A 121 13.94 -8.09 -5.87
C GLU A 121 13.40 -8.62 -4.53
N LEU A 122 13.73 -7.93 -3.42
CA LEU A 122 13.31 -8.36 -2.08
C LEU A 122 11.79 -8.21 -1.87
N LEU A 123 11.20 -7.10 -2.33
CA LEU A 123 9.79 -6.84 -2.12
C LEU A 123 8.92 -7.77 -2.98
N ALA A 124 9.33 -8.08 -4.21
CA ALA A 124 8.64 -9.03 -5.07
C ALA A 124 8.64 -10.45 -4.48
N ALA A 125 9.78 -10.88 -3.92
CA ALA A 125 9.88 -12.16 -3.22
C ALA A 125 8.98 -12.19 -1.96
N HIS A 126 8.93 -11.09 -1.20
CA HIS A 126 8.05 -10.97 -0.04
C HIS A 126 6.57 -10.97 -0.43
N ASP A 127 6.20 -10.25 -1.49
CA ASP A 127 4.83 -10.20 -2.01
C ASP A 127 4.34 -11.57 -2.46
N ALA A 128 5.16 -12.31 -3.22
CA ALA A 128 4.83 -13.68 -3.64
C ALA A 128 4.65 -14.64 -2.44
N ALA A 129 5.44 -14.46 -1.37
CA ALA A 129 5.30 -15.24 -0.15
C ALA A 129 4.05 -14.84 0.65
N ALA A 130 3.69 -13.56 0.68
CA ALA A 130 2.54 -13.04 1.41
C ALA A 130 1.20 -13.46 0.78
N LEU A 131 1.16 -13.60 -0.55
CA LEU A 131 -0.03 -14.02 -1.31
C LEU A 131 -0.28 -15.54 -1.28
N ASN A 132 0.74 -16.33 -0.95
CA ASN A 132 0.60 -17.78 -0.83
C ASN A 132 0.22 -18.16 0.60
N PRO A 133 -1.01 -18.64 0.87
CA PRO A 133 -1.28 -19.28 2.16
C PRO A 133 -0.29 -20.43 2.38
N PRO A 134 0.18 -20.68 3.61
CA PRO A 134 0.86 -21.93 3.90
C PRO A 134 -0.06 -23.08 3.46
N ALA A 135 0.51 -24.08 2.80
CA ALA A 135 -0.21 -25.30 2.40
C ALA A 135 -1.01 -25.78 3.61
N VAL A 136 -2.33 -25.87 3.45
CA VAL A 136 -3.33 -26.18 4.48
C VAL A 136 -2.72 -27.09 5.54
N VAL A 137 -2.33 -26.52 6.69
CA VAL A 137 -2.19 -27.35 7.89
C VAL A 137 -3.62 -27.82 8.14
N PRO A 138 -3.90 -29.13 8.21
CA PRO A 138 -5.21 -29.59 8.62
C PRO A 138 -5.43 -29.02 10.03
N VAL A 139 -6.14 -27.90 10.13
CA VAL A 139 -6.73 -27.47 11.37
C VAL A 139 -7.79 -28.51 11.61
N ASP A 140 -7.44 -29.51 12.44
CA ASP A 140 -8.40 -30.41 13.05
C ASP A 140 -9.53 -29.52 13.54
N SER A 141 -10.66 -29.57 12.83
CA SER A 141 -11.88 -28.88 13.19
C SER A 141 -12.52 -29.63 14.34
N THR A 142 -11.80 -29.67 15.46
CA THR A 142 -12.17 -30.33 16.70
C THR A 142 -11.98 -29.33 17.83
N THR A 143 -12.55 -28.13 17.69
CA THR A 143 -13.01 -27.42 18.89
C THR A 143 -14.38 -28.01 19.22
N VAL A 144 -14.35 -29.15 19.92
CA VAL A 144 -15.51 -29.67 20.64
C VAL A 144 -15.81 -28.66 21.74
N LEU A 145 -16.70 -27.70 21.45
CA LEU A 145 -17.51 -27.09 22.49
C LEU A 145 -18.65 -28.07 22.73
N ALA A 146 -18.45 -28.94 23.71
CA ALA A 146 -19.50 -29.81 24.22
C ALA A 146 -20.59 -28.93 24.86
N ASP A 147 -21.75 -28.84 24.21
CA ASP A 147 -23.00 -28.44 24.85
C ASP A 147 -23.81 -29.73 25.13
N PRO A 148 -24.09 -30.07 26.41
CA PRO A 148 -24.64 -31.35 26.77
C PRO A 148 -26.17 -31.34 26.71
N GLN A 149 -26.81 -31.15 25.55
CA GLN A 149 -28.25 -31.46 25.40
C GLN A 149 -28.58 -31.95 23.96
N GLN A 150 -28.55 -33.27 23.80
CA GLN A 150 -29.42 -34.11 22.95
C GLN A 150 -29.74 -33.70 21.49
N GLY A 151 -29.32 -34.58 20.55
CA GLY A 151 -30.27 -35.21 19.63
C GLY A 151 -30.10 -34.98 18.12
N LYS A 152 -29.49 -35.98 17.46
CA LYS A 152 -29.43 -36.27 16.00
C LYS A 152 -28.36 -35.54 15.18
N ALA A 153 -27.35 -36.31 14.80
CA ALA A 153 -26.31 -35.93 13.86
C ALA A 153 -26.87 -35.79 12.44
N GLU A 154 -26.89 -34.56 11.91
CA GLU A 154 -26.84 -34.34 10.47
C GLU A 154 -25.41 -33.89 10.12
N GLN A 155 -24.63 -34.79 9.52
CA GLN A 155 -23.42 -34.43 8.81
C GLN A 155 -23.81 -33.64 7.56
N LYS A 156 -23.94 -32.32 7.67
CA LYS A 156 -23.87 -31.45 6.49
C LYS A 156 -22.41 -31.30 6.13
N SER A 157 -22.03 -31.87 4.98
CA SER A 157 -20.74 -31.63 4.34
C SER A 157 -20.56 -30.12 4.14
N SER A 158 -19.78 -29.49 5.00
CA SER A 158 -19.31 -28.11 4.84
C SER A 158 -18.27 -28.04 3.73
N GLN A 159 -18.67 -28.32 2.50
CA GLN A 159 -17.91 -27.93 1.30
C GLN A 159 -18.40 -26.61 0.72
N SER A 160 -19.57 -26.11 1.15
CA SER A 160 -20.18 -24.89 0.60
C SER A 160 -19.83 -23.61 1.38
N GLY A 161 -19.12 -23.69 2.49
CA GLY A 161 -18.74 -22.51 3.31
C GLY A 161 -17.48 -21.78 2.83
N SER A 162 -16.71 -22.37 1.90
CA SER A 162 -15.39 -21.86 1.50
C SER A 162 -15.44 -20.70 0.49
N LEU A 163 -16.60 -20.38 -0.09
CA LEU A 163 -16.71 -19.36 -1.15
C LEU A 163 -16.89 -17.92 -0.63
N ILE A 164 -17.11 -17.74 0.67
CA ILE A 164 -17.34 -16.42 1.31
C ILE A 164 -16.16 -16.03 2.23
N GLN A 165 -15.26 -16.96 2.55
CA GLN A 165 -14.06 -16.66 3.31
C GLN A 165 -13.00 -16.12 2.34
N GLY A 166 -12.69 -14.82 2.41
CA GLY A 166 -11.64 -14.20 1.59
C GLY A 166 -10.34 -15.02 1.63
N ALA A 167 -9.55 -14.97 0.56
CA ALA A 167 -8.30 -15.72 0.44
C ALA A 167 -7.44 -15.52 1.69
N GLN A 168 -7.07 -16.62 2.35
CA GLN A 168 -6.20 -16.56 3.51
C GLN A 168 -4.81 -16.11 3.03
N LEU A 169 -4.36 -14.95 3.48
CA LEU A 169 -3.06 -14.38 3.15
C LEU A 169 -2.06 -14.75 4.24
N ALA A 170 -0.82 -15.08 3.86
CA ALA A 170 0.22 -15.39 4.83
C ALA A 170 0.67 -14.15 5.64
N ASP A 171 0.59 -12.96 5.04
CA ASP A 171 0.81 -11.69 5.75
C ASP A 171 -0.33 -10.69 5.45
N PRO A 172 -1.42 -10.72 6.24
CA PRO A 172 -2.56 -9.82 6.02
C PRO A 172 -2.24 -8.35 6.31
N ALA A 173 -1.25 -8.08 7.18
CA ALA A 173 -0.86 -6.70 7.49
C ALA A 173 -0.07 -6.08 6.34
N TYR A 174 0.85 -6.85 5.72
CA TYR A 174 1.53 -6.43 4.50
C TYR A 174 0.54 -6.22 3.35
N ALA A 175 -0.39 -7.15 3.13
CA ALA A 175 -1.41 -7.01 2.10
C ALA A 175 -2.24 -5.73 2.29
N LYS A 176 -2.63 -5.43 3.54
CA LYS A 176 -3.35 -4.19 3.84
C LYS A 176 -2.49 -2.94 3.64
N LEU A 177 -1.20 -2.98 4.00
CA LEU A 177 -0.27 -1.88 3.74
C LEU A 177 -0.14 -1.60 2.24
N LYS A 178 0.04 -2.66 1.43
CA LYS A 178 0.09 -2.58 -0.04
C LYS A 178 -1.21 -2.03 -0.61
N GLU A 179 -2.34 -2.54 -0.16
CA GLU A 179 -3.67 -2.05 -0.55
C GLU A 179 -3.82 -0.55 -0.28
N LEU A 180 -3.45 -0.08 0.92
CA LEU A 180 -3.53 1.34 1.26
C LEU A 180 -2.66 2.23 0.36
N ILE A 181 -1.45 1.78 0.01
CA ILE A 181 -0.56 2.49 -0.92
C ILE A 181 -1.19 2.58 -2.32
N VAL A 182 -1.70 1.45 -2.83
CA VAL A 182 -2.32 1.39 -4.16
C VAL A 182 -3.59 2.23 -4.22
N VAL A 183 -4.46 2.13 -3.21
CA VAL A 183 -5.68 2.93 -3.11
C VAL A 183 -5.34 4.42 -3.00
N ALA A 184 -4.38 4.80 -2.15
CA ALA A 184 -3.96 6.20 -2.03
C ALA A 184 -3.42 6.75 -3.36
N PHE A 185 -2.70 5.94 -4.14
CA PHE A 185 -2.26 6.31 -5.48
C PHE A 185 -3.44 6.50 -6.45
N TYR A 186 -4.34 5.53 -6.55
CA TYR A 186 -5.47 5.59 -7.49
C TYR A 186 -6.56 6.62 -7.12
N PHE A 187 -6.53 7.16 -5.89
CA PHE A 187 -7.34 8.31 -5.51
C PHE A 187 -6.69 9.66 -5.87
N SER A 188 -5.46 9.65 -6.40
CA SER A 188 -4.80 10.88 -6.86
C SER A 188 -5.28 11.31 -8.24
N GLU A 189 -5.26 12.62 -8.50
CA GLU A 189 -5.62 13.19 -9.79
C GLU A 189 -4.77 12.60 -10.93
N SER A 190 -3.45 12.45 -10.71
CA SER A 190 -2.53 11.93 -11.73
C SER A 190 -2.91 10.51 -12.18
N ALA A 191 -3.22 9.62 -11.22
CA ALA A 191 -3.63 8.25 -11.53
C ALA A 191 -4.99 8.20 -12.26
N LEU A 192 -5.98 8.97 -11.78
CA LEU A 192 -7.32 9.00 -12.37
C LEU A 192 -7.37 9.56 -13.79
N THR A 193 -6.44 10.43 -14.16
CA THR A 193 -6.43 11.13 -15.45
C THR A 193 -5.46 10.54 -16.46
N HIS A 194 -4.32 10.00 -16.01
CA HIS A 194 -3.25 9.53 -16.90
C HIS A 194 -3.08 8.01 -16.92
N ASP A 195 -3.48 7.32 -15.85
CA ASP A 195 -3.26 5.88 -15.72
C ASP A 195 -4.51 5.06 -16.07
N LEU A 196 -5.67 5.53 -15.61
CA LEU A 196 -6.96 4.89 -15.92
C LEU A 196 -7.49 5.31 -17.29
N ARG A 197 -7.97 4.33 -18.06
CA ARG A 197 -8.78 4.60 -19.25
C ARG A 197 -10.22 4.92 -18.83
N TYR A 198 -10.77 6.01 -19.37
CA TYR A 198 -12.17 6.34 -19.20
C TYR A 198 -13.04 5.39 -20.03
N GLU A 199 -13.91 4.66 -19.34
CA GLU A 199 -15.02 3.94 -19.96
C GLU A 199 -16.32 4.72 -19.69
N HIS A 200 -17.03 5.07 -20.76
CA HIS A 200 -18.30 5.79 -20.62
C HIS A 200 -19.38 4.87 -20.04
N SER A 201 -20.15 5.33 -19.05
CA SER A 201 -21.29 4.60 -18.49
C SER A 201 -22.61 5.36 -18.69
N PRO A 202 -23.65 4.74 -19.28
CA PRO A 202 -23.67 3.39 -19.86
C PRO A 202 -22.81 3.33 -21.14
N GLY A 203 -22.10 2.21 -21.31
CA GLY A 203 -21.20 1.95 -22.43
C GLY A 203 -21.73 0.89 -23.40
N GLU A 204 -21.08 0.73 -24.55
CA GLU A 204 -21.31 -0.40 -25.46
C GLU A 204 -20.82 -1.69 -24.78
N TRP A 205 -21.69 -2.69 -24.66
CA TRP A 205 -21.30 -3.98 -24.08
C TRP A 205 -20.38 -4.74 -25.05
N LYS A 206 -19.14 -5.01 -24.62
CA LYS A 206 -18.17 -5.82 -25.36
C LYS A 206 -17.88 -7.11 -24.59
N PRO A 207 -18.24 -8.30 -25.12
CA PRO A 207 -18.12 -9.57 -24.41
C PRO A 207 -16.67 -9.96 -24.07
N SER A 208 -15.72 -9.54 -24.89
CA SER A 208 -14.30 -9.85 -24.71
C SER A 208 -13.45 -8.79 -25.39
N ILE A 209 -12.57 -8.16 -24.61
CA ILE A 209 -11.56 -7.23 -25.10
C ILE A 209 -10.22 -7.96 -25.00
N PRO A 210 -9.45 -8.10 -26.09
CA PRO A 210 -8.15 -8.75 -26.02
C PRO A 210 -7.19 -7.93 -25.14
N VAL A 211 -6.52 -8.59 -24.20
CA VAL A 211 -5.46 -7.97 -23.40
C VAL A 211 -4.20 -7.89 -24.26
N THR A 212 -3.76 -6.66 -24.52
CA THR A 212 -2.55 -6.32 -25.28
C THR A 212 -1.53 -5.69 -24.34
N PRO A 213 -0.25 -5.58 -24.73
CA PRO A 213 0.75 -4.85 -23.93
C PRO A 213 0.37 -3.39 -23.64
N ASP A 214 -0.49 -2.78 -24.46
CA ASP A 214 -0.98 -1.40 -24.30
C ASP A 214 -2.30 -1.30 -23.50
N THR A 215 -2.84 -2.44 -23.03
CA THR A 215 -4.06 -2.48 -22.22
C THR A 215 -3.77 -1.89 -20.84
N ARG A 216 -4.50 -0.85 -20.47
CA ARG A 216 -4.44 -0.18 -19.16
C ARG A 216 -5.65 -0.55 -18.31
N ALA A 217 -5.56 -0.31 -17.01
CA ALA A 217 -6.71 -0.42 -16.13
C ALA A 217 -7.80 0.61 -16.50
N GLU A 218 -9.06 0.25 -16.29
CA GLU A 218 -10.21 1.10 -16.60
C GLU A 218 -10.77 1.71 -15.30
N GLY A 219 -11.16 2.98 -15.37
CA GLY A 219 -11.84 3.68 -14.28
C GLY A 219 -13.35 3.55 -14.43
N GLY A 220 -13.95 2.55 -13.78
CA GLY A 220 -15.39 2.28 -13.85
C GLY A 220 -15.96 1.72 -12.55
N VAL A 221 -17.28 1.84 -12.37
CA VAL A 221 -18.05 1.46 -11.16
C VAL A 221 -17.94 -0.03 -10.81
N ALA A 222 -17.36 -0.86 -11.67
CA ALA A 222 -17.23 -2.31 -11.45
C ALA A 222 -16.10 -2.73 -10.48
N LEU A 223 -15.31 -1.80 -9.94
CA LEU A 223 -14.17 -2.08 -9.05
C LEU A 223 -14.40 -1.70 -7.57
N LEU A 224 -15.61 -1.32 -7.17
CA LEU A 224 -16.02 -1.14 -5.77
C LEU A 224 -17.12 -2.15 -5.41
#